data_AF-A0A7G2SDC9-F1
#
_entry.id   AF-A0A7G2SDC9-F1
#
_cell.length_a   1.000
_cell.length_b   1.000
_cell.length_c   1.000
_cell.angle_alpha   90.00
_cell.angle_beta   90.00
_cell.angle_gamma   90.00
#
_symmetry.space_group_name_H-M   'P 1'
#
loop_
_entity.id
_entity.type
_entity.pdbx_description
1 polymer ?
#
loop_
_entity_poly.entity_id
_entity_poly.type
_entity_poly.pdbx_seq_one_letter_code
_entity_poly.pdbx_strand_id
1 'polypeptide(L)'
;MRTLTVKNAGEKFVDKFPPGWHTLTISKASYGEFNGSKFIDCWFKEYADYDKLALRIWAKEGESGEEFAIGRLFRFANAGIKSVSKSDDGDAILTIDDKPEELSGKKINVFFYKKSGKKYTEVLTSVAPTVFENELESFSDSDVEYWKGKAEEYYNNYVKKDNSSSDSFGTDDDITVVDKVEDIPW
;
A
#
# COMPACT_ATOMS: atom_id res chain seq x y z
N MET A 1 -7.57 -46.39 -14.34
CA MET A 1 -8.26 -45.51 -13.38
C MET A 1 -7.40 -44.27 -13.19
N ARG A 2 -7.92 -43.05 -13.40
CA ARG A 2 -7.16 -41.82 -13.20
C ARG A 2 -7.74 -41.10 -12.00
N THR A 3 -6.90 -40.85 -11.00
CA THR A 3 -7.26 -40.08 -9.80
C THR A 3 -6.71 -38.67 -9.97
N LEU A 4 -7.59 -37.68 -9.93
CA LEU A 4 -7.23 -36.27 -9.91
C LEU A 4 -7.45 -35.76 -8.49
N THR A 5 -6.39 -35.27 -7.85
CA THR A 5 -6.51 -34.49 -6.62
C THR A 5 -6.83 -33.06 -7.00
N VAL A 6 -8.11 -32.70 -6.97
CA VAL A 6 -8.52 -31.29 -7.02
C VAL A 6 -8.29 -30.72 -5.62
N LYS A 7 -7.41 -29.70 -5.48
CA LYS A 7 -7.32 -28.97 -4.22
C LYS A 7 -8.70 -28.40 -3.92
N ASN A 8 -9.26 -28.73 -2.75
CA ASN A 8 -10.39 -27.99 -2.21
C ASN A 8 -10.08 -26.51 -2.38
N ALA A 9 -11.01 -25.75 -2.96
CA ALA A 9 -10.96 -24.31 -2.92
C ALA A 9 -11.08 -23.91 -1.44
N GLY A 10 -9.93 -23.93 -0.75
CA GLY A 10 -9.79 -23.43 0.61
C GLY A 10 -10.31 -22.01 0.65
N GLU A 11 -10.87 -21.64 1.80
CA GLU A 11 -11.32 -20.31 2.23
C GLU A 11 -11.25 -19.25 1.12
N LYS A 12 -12.41 -18.72 0.71
CA LYS A 12 -12.49 -17.70 -0.34
C LYS A 12 -11.35 -16.71 -0.11
N PHE A 13 -10.46 -16.57 -1.09
CA PHE A 13 -9.26 -15.71 -1.02
C PHE A 13 -9.54 -14.29 -0.46
N VAL A 14 -10.79 -13.85 -0.59
CA VAL A 14 -11.35 -12.61 -0.03
C VAL A 14 -11.31 -12.53 1.50
N ASP A 15 -11.49 -13.65 2.22
CA ASP A 15 -11.56 -13.69 3.68
C ASP A 15 -10.15 -13.62 4.32
N LYS A 16 -9.11 -14.06 3.58
CA LYS A 16 -7.71 -14.01 4.04
C LYS A 16 -7.11 -12.61 3.99
N PHE A 17 -7.63 -11.73 3.13
CA PHE A 17 -7.08 -10.40 2.88
C PHE A 17 -8.19 -9.35 2.80
N PRO A 18 -8.88 -9.04 3.91
CA PRO A 18 -9.94 -8.05 3.90
C PRO A 18 -9.35 -6.68 3.52
N PRO A 19 -10.02 -5.90 2.66
CA PRO A 19 -9.55 -4.57 2.28
C PRO A 19 -9.61 -3.60 3.47
N GLY A 20 -8.80 -2.53 3.42
CA GLY A 20 -8.73 -1.51 4.47
C GLY A 20 -7.39 -1.49 5.18
N TRP A 21 -7.36 -0.81 6.34
CA TRP A 21 -6.15 -0.65 7.14
C TRP A 21 -5.80 -1.89 7.94
N HIS A 22 -4.52 -2.24 7.93
CA HIS A 22 -3.92 -3.31 8.73
C HIS A 22 -2.65 -2.81 9.39
N THR A 23 -2.49 -3.09 10.68
CA THR A 23 -1.21 -2.92 11.38
C THR A 23 -0.45 -4.24 11.30
N LEU A 24 0.66 -4.26 10.57
CA LEU A 24 1.42 -5.49 10.31
C LEU A 24 2.86 -5.37 10.81
N THR A 25 3.44 -6.51 11.13
CA THR A 25 4.84 -6.62 11.55
C THR A 25 5.69 -7.06 10.36
N ILE A 26 6.70 -6.28 10.00
CA ILE A 26 7.62 -6.64 8.92
C ILE A 26 8.41 -7.89 9.35
N SER A 27 8.37 -8.94 8.54
CA SER A 27 9.11 -10.18 8.75
C SER A 27 10.52 -10.11 8.17
N LYS A 28 10.63 -9.53 6.97
CA LYS A 28 11.87 -9.28 6.25
C LYS A 28 11.65 -8.17 5.23
N ALA A 29 12.75 -7.53 4.82
CA ALA A 29 12.77 -6.62 3.69
C ALA A 29 13.94 -6.95 2.75
N SER A 30 13.85 -6.53 1.49
CA SER A 30 14.92 -6.68 0.51
C SER A 30 14.86 -5.56 -0.52
N TYR A 31 16.02 -5.01 -0.87
CA TYR A 31 16.13 -4.17 -2.06
C TYR A 31 16.04 -5.01 -3.32
N GLY A 32 15.59 -4.36 -4.40
CA GLY A 32 15.64 -4.87 -5.75
C GLY A 32 15.74 -3.73 -6.76
N GLU A 33 15.97 -4.11 -8.01
CA GLU A 33 16.04 -3.19 -9.13
C GLU A 33 15.24 -3.74 -10.30
N PHE A 34 14.53 -2.86 -11.00
CA PHE A 34 13.81 -3.20 -12.22
C PHE A 34 13.85 -2.02 -13.17
N ASN A 35 14.34 -2.25 -14.39
CA ASN A 35 14.51 -1.21 -15.42
C ASN A 35 15.25 0.04 -14.91
N GLY A 36 16.32 -0.15 -14.14
CA GLY A 36 17.11 0.95 -13.57
C GLY A 36 16.45 1.68 -12.39
N SER A 37 15.22 1.31 -12.01
CA SER A 37 14.52 1.86 -10.85
C SER A 37 14.69 0.95 -9.64
N LYS A 38 15.17 1.52 -8.54
CA LYS A 38 15.33 0.82 -7.26
C LYS A 38 14.00 0.72 -6.53
N PHE A 39 13.82 -0.36 -5.77
CA PHE A 39 12.69 -0.53 -4.87
C PHE A 39 13.10 -1.33 -3.63
N ILE A 40 12.27 -1.27 -2.59
CA ILE A 40 12.32 -2.16 -1.44
C ILE A 40 11.00 -2.94 -1.36
N ASP A 41 11.12 -4.25 -1.15
CA ASP A 41 9.98 -5.13 -0.83
C ASP A 41 9.99 -5.45 0.66
N CYS A 42 8.84 -5.34 1.30
CA CYS A 42 8.60 -5.73 2.69
C CYS A 42 7.55 -6.84 2.76
N TRP A 43 7.88 -7.92 3.47
CA TRP A 43 6.96 -9.02 3.76
C TRP A 43 6.52 -8.93 5.22
N PHE A 44 5.36 -9.52 5.52
CA PHE A 44 4.71 -9.38 6.83
C PHE A 44 4.63 -10.72 7.56
N LYS A 45 4.80 -10.70 8.89
CA LYS A 45 4.78 -11.91 9.73
C LYS A 45 3.40 -12.57 9.72
N GLU A 46 2.36 -11.75 9.76
CA GLU A 46 0.96 -12.17 9.75
C GLU A 46 0.57 -12.88 8.45
N TYR A 47 1.37 -12.71 7.39
CA TYR A 47 1.18 -13.31 6.07
C TYR A 47 2.41 -14.08 5.60
N ALA A 48 3.21 -14.63 6.51
CA ALA A 48 4.46 -15.32 6.19
C ALA A 48 4.28 -16.52 5.23
N ASP A 49 3.13 -17.20 5.27
CA ASP A 49 2.78 -18.31 4.38
C ASP A 49 2.39 -17.86 2.96
N TYR A 50 2.39 -16.55 2.69
CA TYR A 50 1.99 -15.99 1.42
C TYR A 50 3.02 -14.98 0.91
N ASP A 51 4.06 -15.53 0.27
CA ASP A 51 5.20 -14.83 -0.32
C ASP A 51 4.84 -13.77 -1.39
N LYS A 52 3.63 -13.88 -1.98
CA LYS A 52 3.13 -12.96 -3.01
C LYS A 52 2.53 -11.67 -2.48
N LEU A 53 2.24 -11.57 -1.18
CA LEU A 53 1.79 -10.29 -0.58
C LEU A 53 2.99 -9.60 0.05
N ALA A 54 3.59 -8.72 -0.74
CA ALA A 54 4.63 -7.81 -0.29
C ALA A 54 4.18 -6.36 -0.52
N LEU A 55 4.61 -5.48 0.37
CA LEU A 55 4.62 -4.04 0.12
C LEU A 55 5.86 -3.72 -0.71
N ARG A 56 5.66 -3.21 -1.94
CA ARG A 56 6.75 -2.68 -2.77
C ARG A 56 6.75 -1.17 -2.75
N ILE A 57 7.85 -0.55 -2.33
CA ILE A 57 8.04 0.90 -2.42
C ILE A 57 9.18 1.18 -3.38
N TRP A 58 8.87 1.90 -4.45
CA TRP A 58 9.86 2.37 -5.41
C TRP A 58 10.57 3.60 -4.87
N ALA A 59 11.88 3.67 -5.09
CA ALA A 59 12.67 4.85 -4.79
C ALA A 59 12.10 6.03 -5.58
N LYS A 60 11.96 7.18 -4.91
CA LYS A 60 11.58 8.44 -5.54
C LYS A 60 12.49 9.53 -5.03
N GLU A 61 13.06 10.27 -5.95
CA GLU A 61 13.92 11.40 -5.66
C GLU A 61 13.10 12.70 -5.70
N GLY A 62 13.35 13.58 -4.74
CA GLY A 62 12.80 14.93 -4.72
C GLY A 62 13.55 15.87 -5.67
N GLU A 63 13.16 17.14 -5.69
CA GLU A 63 13.84 18.18 -6.50
C GLU A 63 15.32 18.37 -6.08
N SER A 64 15.64 18.10 -4.81
CA SER A 64 17.00 18.10 -4.26
C SER A 64 17.83 16.86 -4.65
N GLY A 65 17.23 15.87 -5.33
CA GLY A 65 17.84 14.57 -5.59
C GLY A 65 17.80 13.60 -4.40
N GLU A 66 17.16 13.98 -3.28
CA GLU A 66 17.06 13.14 -2.10
C GLU A 66 15.98 12.06 -2.26
N GLU A 67 16.33 10.81 -1.97
CA GLU A 67 15.39 9.70 -1.91
C GLU A 67 14.46 9.88 -0.70
N PHE A 68 13.14 9.95 -0.94
CA PHE A 68 12.18 10.23 0.12
C PHE A 68 11.14 9.13 0.34
N ALA A 69 10.92 8.23 -0.62
CA ALA A 69 9.86 7.22 -0.53
C ALA A 69 10.26 6.06 0.38
N ILE A 70 11.46 5.53 0.18
CA ILE A 70 12.04 4.48 1.03
C ILE A 70 12.46 5.09 2.37
N GLY A 71 13.08 6.28 2.39
CA GLY A 71 13.36 7.01 3.63
C GLY A 71 12.12 7.19 4.52
N ARG A 72 10.96 7.52 3.92
CA ARG A 72 9.68 7.61 4.65
C ARG A 72 9.24 6.28 5.26
N LEU A 73 9.46 5.16 4.57
CA LEU A 73 9.16 3.82 5.12
C LEU A 73 9.94 3.59 6.41
N PHE A 74 11.26 3.85 6.41
CA PHE A 74 12.10 3.67 7.60
C PHE A 74 11.70 4.61 8.73
N ARG A 75 11.44 5.89 8.43
CA ARG A 75 10.93 6.87 9.39
C ARG A 75 9.63 6.39 10.04
N PHE A 76 8.63 6.00 9.25
CA PHE A 76 7.32 5.58 9.76
C PHE A 76 7.35 4.23 10.50
N ALA A 77 8.31 3.36 10.16
CA ALA A 77 8.57 2.13 10.89
C ALA A 77 9.39 2.35 12.17
N ASN A 78 9.85 3.58 12.45
CA ASN A 78 10.79 3.90 13.52
C ASN A 78 12.03 2.97 13.49
N ALA A 79 12.64 2.87 12.31
CA ALA A 79 13.68 1.91 11.97
C ALA A 79 14.99 2.61 11.58
N GLY A 80 16.12 2.02 11.94
CA GLY A 80 17.44 2.47 11.47
C GLY A 80 17.89 3.84 11.96
N ILE A 81 17.23 4.47 12.94
CA ILE A 81 17.62 5.81 13.44
C ILE A 81 19.03 5.73 14.05
N LYS A 82 19.99 6.42 13.42
CA LYS A 82 21.39 6.49 13.88
C LYS A 82 21.70 7.73 14.67
N SER A 83 21.25 8.89 14.19
CA SER A 83 21.51 10.17 14.83
C SER A 83 20.46 11.20 14.47
N VAL A 84 20.23 12.12 15.39
CA VAL A 84 19.38 13.29 15.23
C VAL A 84 20.23 14.52 15.50
N SER A 85 20.40 15.40 14.51
CA SER A 85 21.04 16.70 14.72
C SER A 85 20.04 17.81 14.42
N LYS A 86 19.92 18.76 15.33
CA LYS A 86 19.10 19.96 15.14
C LYS A 86 19.96 21.03 14.47
N SER A 87 19.47 21.63 13.39
CA SER A 87 20.06 22.84 12.82
C SER A 87 19.72 24.03 13.71
N ASP A 88 20.51 25.09 13.57
CA ASP A 88 20.28 26.35 14.29
C ASP A 88 18.96 27.02 13.87
N ASP A 89 18.42 26.65 12.70
CA ASP A 89 17.15 27.14 12.14
C ASP A 89 15.92 26.36 12.64
N GLY A 90 16.12 25.34 13.48
CA GLY A 90 15.04 24.52 14.06
C GLY A 90 14.66 23.28 13.26
N ASP A 91 15.25 23.07 12.09
CA ASP A 91 15.09 21.83 11.32
C ASP A 91 15.87 20.69 11.97
N ALA A 92 15.35 19.47 11.88
CA ALA A 92 16.05 18.28 12.35
C ALA A 92 16.55 17.46 11.16
N ILE A 93 17.85 17.20 11.14
CA ILE A 93 18.50 16.28 10.20
C ILE A 93 18.48 14.89 10.85
N LEU A 94 17.81 13.96 10.18
CA LEU A 94 17.71 12.57 10.58
C LEU A 94 18.65 11.72 9.72
N THR A 95 19.57 11.01 10.37
CA THR A 95 20.39 10.00 9.71
C THR A 95 19.80 8.62 9.96
N ILE A 96 19.45 7.90 8.89
CA ILE A 96 18.89 6.55 8.93
C ILE A 96 19.90 5.55 8.35
N ASP A 97 20.08 4.40 9.01
CA ASP A 97 20.63 3.18 8.41
C ASP A 97 19.51 2.51 7.60
N ASP A 98 19.57 2.65 6.27
CA ASP A 98 18.56 2.16 5.34
C ASP A 98 18.73 0.67 4.98
N LYS A 99 19.49 -0.06 5.80
CA LYS A 99 19.66 -1.51 5.69
C LYS A 99 18.33 -2.25 5.89
N PRO A 100 17.97 -3.21 5.02
CA PRO A 100 16.71 -3.93 5.12
C PRO A 100 16.49 -4.65 6.46
N GLU A 101 17.58 -5.05 7.14
CA GLU A 101 17.54 -5.73 8.44
C GLU A 101 16.92 -4.84 9.53
N GLU A 102 17.08 -3.52 9.45
CA GLU A 102 16.55 -2.56 10.44
C GLU A 102 15.03 -2.49 10.45
N LEU A 103 14.37 -2.88 9.36
CA LEU A 103 12.91 -2.95 9.25
C LEU A 103 12.33 -4.21 9.88
N SER A 104 13.13 -5.27 10.05
CA SER A 104 12.62 -6.56 10.53
C SER A 104 12.12 -6.44 11.97
N GLY A 105 10.89 -6.89 12.21
CA GLY A 105 10.21 -6.80 13.50
C GLY A 105 9.52 -5.45 13.77
N LYS A 106 9.68 -4.45 12.89
CA LYS A 106 8.99 -3.17 13.02
C LYS A 106 7.53 -3.28 12.59
N LYS A 107 6.68 -2.44 13.17
CA LYS A 107 5.24 -2.39 12.86
C LYS A 107 4.94 -1.18 11.99
N ILE A 108 4.05 -1.36 11.03
CA ILE A 108 3.60 -0.30 10.14
C ILE A 108 2.14 -0.48 9.77
N ASN A 109 1.44 0.63 9.50
CA ASN A 109 0.09 0.60 8.98
C ASN A 109 0.12 0.57 7.45
N VAL A 110 -0.54 -0.43 6.88
CA VAL A 110 -0.68 -0.63 5.43
C VAL A 110 -2.14 -0.68 5.02
N PHE A 111 -2.43 -0.21 3.81
CA PHE A 111 -3.78 -0.25 3.26
C PHE A 111 -3.89 -1.34 2.19
N PHE A 112 -4.77 -2.31 2.42
CA PHE A 112 -5.05 -3.37 1.46
C PHE A 112 -6.20 -2.98 0.55
N TYR A 113 -6.02 -3.19 -0.76
CA TYR A 113 -7.07 -2.96 -1.73
C TYR A 113 -7.11 -4.05 -2.80
N LYS A 114 -8.28 -4.24 -3.39
CA LYS A 114 -8.43 -5.09 -4.58
C LYS A 114 -8.21 -4.24 -5.81
N LYS A 115 -7.31 -4.67 -6.68
CA LYS A 115 -7.12 -4.03 -7.98
C LYS A 115 -8.24 -4.49 -8.92
N SER A 116 -8.88 -3.55 -9.62
CA SER A 116 -9.93 -3.90 -10.60
C SER A 116 -9.38 -4.85 -11.65
N GLY A 117 -10.21 -5.80 -12.10
CA GLY A 117 -9.81 -6.85 -13.04
C GLY A 117 -8.85 -7.91 -12.49
N LYS A 118 -8.41 -7.83 -11.21
CA LYS A 118 -7.52 -8.82 -10.60
C LYS A 118 -8.22 -9.59 -9.48
N LYS A 119 -7.85 -10.87 -9.34
CA LYS A 119 -8.35 -11.77 -8.28
C LYS A 119 -7.58 -11.66 -6.96
N TYR A 120 -6.56 -10.82 -6.90
CA TYR A 120 -5.66 -10.73 -5.74
C TYR A 120 -5.64 -9.34 -5.11
N THR A 121 -5.29 -9.32 -3.82
CA THR A 121 -5.12 -8.11 -3.01
C THR A 121 -3.73 -7.52 -3.24
N GLU A 122 -3.65 -6.19 -3.33
CA GLU A 122 -2.42 -5.42 -3.37
C GLU A 122 -2.31 -4.55 -2.11
N VAL A 123 -1.07 -4.17 -1.78
CA VAL A 123 -0.77 -3.26 -0.67
C VAL A 123 -0.46 -1.89 -1.24
N LEU A 124 -1.11 -0.85 -0.72
CA LEU A 124 -0.84 0.53 -1.12
C LEU A 124 0.58 0.93 -0.75
N THR A 125 1.27 1.60 -1.67
CA THR A 125 2.65 2.07 -1.48
C THR A 125 2.74 3.22 -0.47
N SER A 126 1.64 3.94 -0.24
CA SER A 126 1.52 4.98 0.77
C SER A 126 1.14 4.36 2.12
N VAL A 127 2.16 4.17 2.96
CA VAL A 127 2.03 3.62 4.32
C VAL A 127 1.81 4.72 5.37
N ALA A 128 1.38 4.31 6.56
CA ALA A 128 1.23 5.19 7.72
C ALA A 128 2.03 4.65 8.92
N PRO A 129 2.52 5.53 9.84
CA PRO A 129 3.25 5.12 11.03
C PRO A 129 2.32 4.42 12.03
N THR A 130 2.91 3.78 13.05
CA THR A 130 2.19 3.40 14.27
C THR A 130 2.41 4.46 15.35
N VAL A 131 1.65 4.41 16.45
CA VAL A 131 1.91 5.28 17.60
C VAL A 131 3.26 4.93 18.21
N PHE A 132 4.17 5.89 18.25
CA PHE A 132 5.47 5.75 18.89
C PHE A 132 6.04 7.11 19.29
N GLU A 133 7.06 7.08 20.13
CA GLU A 133 7.87 8.24 20.50
C GLU A 133 9.35 7.84 20.41
N ASN A 134 10.18 8.71 19.86
CA ASN A 134 11.63 8.58 19.85
C ASN A 134 12.29 9.95 20.11
N GLU A 135 13.62 10.02 20.06
CA GLU A 135 14.38 11.25 20.33
C GLU A 135 14.12 12.41 19.36
N LEU A 136 13.55 12.13 18.18
CA LEU A 136 13.26 13.10 17.12
C LEU A 136 11.79 13.52 17.12
N GLU A 137 10.89 12.55 17.14
CA GLU A 137 9.48 12.75 16.87
C GLU A 137 8.58 11.79 17.67
N SER A 138 7.33 12.21 17.81
CA SER A 138 6.26 11.41 18.38
C SER A 138 5.09 11.38 17.40
N PHE A 139 4.49 10.21 17.22
CA PHE A 139 3.25 10.03 16.48
C PHE A 139 2.15 9.67 17.47
N SER A 140 1.20 10.59 17.63
CA SER A 140 -0.06 10.34 18.33
C SER A 140 -1.06 9.59 17.43
N ASP A 141 -2.17 9.13 18.02
CA ASP A 141 -3.27 8.56 17.23
C ASP A 141 -3.78 9.54 16.16
N SER A 142 -3.87 10.84 16.48
CA SER A 142 -4.27 11.85 15.50
C SER A 142 -3.29 11.99 14.33
N ASP A 143 -1.99 11.85 14.59
CA ASP A 143 -0.98 11.90 13.52
C ASP A 143 -1.07 10.66 12.65
N VAL A 144 -1.26 9.49 13.26
CA VAL A 144 -1.46 8.22 12.53
C VAL A 144 -2.69 8.32 11.61
N GLU A 145 -3.82 8.82 12.12
CA GLU A 145 -5.04 8.98 11.33
C GLU A 145 -4.89 10.04 10.23
N TYR A 146 -4.13 11.12 10.48
CA TYR A 146 -3.79 12.09 9.43
C TYR A 146 -3.05 11.43 8.26
N TRP A 147 -2.03 10.61 8.55
CA TRP A 147 -1.27 9.91 7.52
C TRP A 147 -2.06 8.83 6.81
N LYS A 148 -2.96 8.13 7.52
CA LYS A 148 -3.92 7.23 6.89
C LYS A 148 -4.85 7.98 5.94
N GLY A 149 -5.39 9.12 6.35
CA GLY A 149 -6.21 9.98 5.50
C GLY A 149 -5.47 10.43 4.23
N LYS A 150 -4.19 10.80 4.34
CA LYS A 150 -3.35 11.11 3.18
C LYS A 150 -3.15 9.93 2.23
N ALA A 151 -2.95 8.73 2.76
CA ALA A 151 -2.83 7.52 1.95
C ALA A 151 -4.16 7.17 1.25
N GLU A 152 -5.29 7.34 1.92
CA GLU A 152 -6.62 7.16 1.33
C GLU A 152 -6.92 8.20 0.25
N GLU A 153 -6.54 9.46 0.47
CA GLU A 153 -6.62 10.52 -0.55
C GLU A 153 -5.83 10.12 -1.80
N TYR A 154 -4.59 9.65 -1.62
CA TYR A 154 -3.77 9.12 -2.72
C TYR A 154 -4.45 7.94 -3.43
N TYR A 155 -4.97 6.97 -2.67
CA TYR A 155 -5.68 5.83 -3.22
C TYR A 155 -6.88 6.27 -4.05
N ASN A 156 -7.73 7.15 -3.52
CA ASN A 156 -8.93 7.62 -4.21
C ASN A 156 -8.61 8.45 -5.45
N ASN A 157 -7.55 9.26 -5.42
CA ASN A 157 -7.22 10.17 -6.50
C ASN A 157 -6.43 9.53 -7.65
N TYR A 158 -5.63 8.51 -7.36
CA TYR A 158 -4.71 7.94 -8.36
C TYR A 158 -4.97 6.44 -8.56
N VAL A 159 -4.96 5.65 -7.50
CA VAL A 159 -5.00 4.18 -7.63
C VAL A 159 -6.40 3.67 -7.99
N LYS A 160 -7.45 4.20 -7.35
CA LYS A 160 -8.84 3.80 -7.59
C LYS A 160 -9.34 4.29 -8.94
N LYS A 161 -8.95 5.50 -9.37
CA LYS A 161 -9.31 6.04 -10.69
C LYS A 161 -8.65 5.24 -11.81
N ASP A 162 -7.38 4.91 -11.68
CA ASP A 162 -6.68 4.03 -12.64
C ASP A 162 -7.33 2.65 -12.71
N ASN A 163 -7.90 2.17 -11.60
CA ASN A 163 -8.67 0.93 -11.56
C ASN A 163 -10.05 1.02 -12.23
N SER A 164 -10.60 2.22 -12.43
CA SER A 164 -11.87 2.43 -13.17
C SER A 164 -11.68 2.81 -14.64
N SER A 165 -10.51 3.37 -15.00
CA SER A 165 -10.26 3.89 -16.35
C SER A 165 -9.88 2.81 -17.39
N SER A 166 -9.77 1.54 -17.00
CA SER A 166 -9.45 0.44 -17.94
C SER A 166 -10.66 -0.15 -18.68
N ASP A 167 -11.89 0.33 -18.43
CA ASP A 167 -13.12 -0.19 -19.05
C ASP A 167 -13.69 0.70 -20.18
N SER A 168 -12.86 1.51 -20.84
CA SER A 168 -13.24 2.19 -22.09
C SER A 168 -12.79 1.37 -23.31
N PHE A 169 -13.36 0.17 -23.47
CA PHE A 169 -13.52 -0.41 -24.81
C PHE A 169 -14.91 -0.01 -25.30
N GLY A 170 -14.92 0.78 -26.37
CA GLY A 170 -16.13 1.40 -26.91
C GLY A 170 -17.21 0.38 -27.27
N THR A 171 -18.44 0.75 -26.96
CA THR A 171 -19.61 0.31 -27.70
C THR A 171 -20.24 1.57 -28.29
N ASP A 172 -19.87 1.84 -29.55
CA ASP A 172 -20.74 2.61 -30.43
C ASP A 172 -22.05 1.83 -30.61
N ASP A 173 -23.12 2.63 -30.64
CA ASP A 173 -24.40 2.42 -31.28
C ASP A 173 -25.45 1.45 -30.69
N ASP A 174 -26.46 2.14 -30.15
CA ASP A 174 -27.88 2.01 -30.51
C ASP A 174 -28.75 1.11 -29.64
N ILE A 175 -29.33 1.71 -28.59
CA ILE A 175 -30.66 1.35 -28.11
C ILE A 175 -31.49 2.64 -28.04
N THR A 176 -32.31 2.84 -29.06
CA THR A 176 -33.43 3.77 -29.04
C THR A 176 -34.45 3.33 -27.98
N VAL A 177 -34.63 4.15 -26.95
CA VAL A 177 -35.75 4.02 -26.02
C VAL A 177 -36.97 4.63 -26.69
N VAL A 178 -37.92 3.79 -27.12
CA VAL A 178 -39.26 4.24 -27.49
C VAL A 178 -40.13 4.17 -26.25
N ASP A 179 -40.23 5.29 -25.55
CA ASP A 179 -41.28 5.51 -24.56
C ASP A 179 -42.62 5.66 -25.28
N LYS A 180 -43.57 4.76 -25.04
CA LYS A 180 -45.00 5.07 -25.03
C LYS A 180 -45.75 4.21 -24.01
N VAL A 181 -46.10 4.86 -22.92
CA VAL A 181 -47.15 4.46 -21.99
C VAL A 181 -48.46 5.04 -22.52
N GLU A 182 -49.41 4.21 -22.96
CA GLU A 182 -50.81 4.63 -23.15
C GLU A 182 -51.77 3.51 -22.70
N ASP A 183 -52.44 3.81 -21.57
CA ASP A 183 -53.81 3.51 -21.16
C ASP A 183 -54.49 2.18 -21.51
N ILE A 184 -54.81 1.44 -20.45
CA ILE A 184 -55.84 0.39 -20.42
C ILE A 184 -57.14 1.01 -19.91
N PRO A 185 -58.25 0.87 -20.65
CA PRO A 185 -59.54 0.67 -20.00
C PRO A 185 -60.36 -0.49 -20.60
N TRP A 186 -60.68 -1.44 -19.70
CA TRP A 186 -61.70 -2.50 -19.71
C TRP A 186 -61.79 -3.46 -20.90
#